data_AF-A0A4Q5RA21-F1
#
_entry.id   AF-A0A4Q5RA21-F1
#
_cell.length_a   1.000
_cell.length_b   1.000
_cell.length_c   1.000
_cell.angle_alpha   90.00
_cell.angle_beta   90.00
_cell.angle_gamma   90.00
#
_symmetry.space_group_name_H-M   'P 1'
#
loop_
_entity.id
_entity.type
_entity.pdbx_description
1 polymer ?
#
loop_
_entity_poly.entity_id
_entity_poly.type
_entity_poly.pdbx_seq_one_letter_code
_entity_poly.pdbx_strand_id
1 'polypeptide(L)' 'VHAAAAPDATAEAGSPWVAVHLRPHAPLPRPVPLAALKAEARLSQLALLRQSRLSVLPVRPEEFDIVLELGS' A
#
# COMPACT_ATOMS: atom_id res chain seq x y z
N VAL A 1 -1.44 -10.76 -4.18
CA VAL A 1 -2.36 -10.36 -5.28
C VAL A 1 -3.21 -11.56 -5.65
N HIS A 2 -4.54 -11.41 -5.73
CA HIS A 2 -5.44 -12.54 -6.03
C HIS A 2 -5.55 -12.82 -7.53
N ALA A 3 -5.59 -11.77 -8.35
CA ALA A 3 -5.46 -11.86 -9.81
C ALA A 3 -4.55 -10.74 -10.33
N ALA A 4 -3.73 -11.05 -11.35
CA ALA A 4 -2.83 -10.09 -12.00
C ALA A 4 -3.60 -8.96 -12.69
N ALA A 5 -2.86 -7.96 -13.20
CA ALA A 5 -3.44 -6.80 -13.84
C ALA A 5 -4.28 -7.16 -15.07
N ALA A 6 -5.45 -6.55 -15.19
CA ALA A 6 -6.35 -6.65 -16.33
C ALA A 6 -6.98 -5.28 -16.60
N PRO A 7 -7.58 -5.04 -17.78
CA PRO A 7 -8.28 -3.78 -18.07
C PRO A 7 -9.30 -3.43 -16.98
N ASP A 8 -9.31 -2.16 -16.54
CA ASP A 8 -10.20 -1.69 -15.50
C ASP A 8 -11.66 -1.63 -15.99
N ALA A 9 -12.55 -2.39 -15.34
CA ALA A 9 -13.96 -2.48 -15.69
C ALA A 9 -14.75 -1.17 -15.45
N THR A 10 -14.20 -0.24 -14.65
CA THR A 10 -14.81 1.07 -14.38
C THR A 10 -14.34 2.16 -15.34
N ALA A 11 -13.33 1.87 -16.15
CA ALA A 11 -12.77 2.83 -17.08
C ALA A 11 -13.50 2.83 -18.43
N GLU A 12 -13.39 3.94 -19.16
CA GLU A 12 -13.97 4.07 -20.50
C GLU A 12 -13.36 3.05 -21.48
N ALA A 13 -14.17 2.62 -22.44
CA ALA A 13 -13.75 1.67 -23.46
C ALA A 13 -12.55 2.20 -24.25
N GLY A 14 -11.48 1.40 -24.33
CA GLY A 14 -10.24 1.78 -25.02
C GLY A 14 -9.25 2.59 -24.17
N SER A 15 -9.57 2.87 -22.90
CA SER A 15 -8.62 3.52 -21.98
C SER A 15 -7.46 2.58 -21.58
N PRO A 16 -6.30 3.13 -21.19
CA PRO A 16 -5.13 2.32 -20.83
C PRO A 16 -5.14 1.83 -19.37
N TRP A 17 -6.24 2.05 -18.64
CA TRP A 17 -6.31 1.77 -17.21
C TRP A 17 -6.40 0.28 -16.92
N VAL A 18 -5.66 -0.15 -15.88
CA VAL A 18 -5.65 -1.54 -15.41
C VAL A 18 -5.92 -1.59 -13.92
N ALA A 19 -6.58 -2.68 -13.50
CA ALA A 19 -6.86 -2.98 -12.10
C ALA A 19 -6.38 -4.38 -11.75
N VAL A 20 -6.20 -4.63 -10.45
CA VAL A 20 -5.88 -5.95 -9.89
C VAL A 20 -6.96 -6.35 -8.89
N HIS A 21 -7.22 -7.65 -8.74
CA HIS A 21 -8.06 -8.14 -7.67
C HIS A 21 -7.21 -8.45 -6.43
N LEU A 22 -7.60 -7.88 -5.30
CA LEU A 22 -7.03 -8.15 -3.98
C LEU A 22 -8.05 -8.93 -3.14
N ARG A 23 -7.53 -9.78 -2.25
CA ARG A 23 -8.32 -10.44 -1.21
C ARG A 23 -7.75 -10.01 0.14
N PRO A 24 -8.58 -9.60 1.12
CA PRO A 24 -8.10 -9.34 2.47
C PRO A 24 -7.40 -10.57 3.04
N HIS A 25 -6.24 -10.37 3.67
CA HIS A 25 -5.54 -11.45 4.36
C HIS A 25 -5.95 -11.51 5.83
N ALA A 26 -5.69 -10.44 6.58
CA ALA A 26 -6.07 -10.28 7.98
C ALA A 26 -6.16 -8.78 8.34
N PRO A 27 -6.98 -8.41 9.34
CA PRO A 27 -6.93 -7.08 9.93
C PRO A 27 -5.69 -6.92 10.81
N LEU A 28 -5.18 -5.68 10.95
CA LEU A 28 -4.20 -5.36 11.99
C LEU A 28 -4.91 -5.23 13.35
N PRO A 29 -4.33 -5.74 14.45
CA PRO A 29 -4.87 -5.54 15.80
C PRO A 29 -5.08 -4.06 16.16
N ARG A 30 -4.15 -3.19 15.72
CA ARG A 30 -4.17 -1.75 15.96
C ARG A 30 -3.96 -0.99 14.64
N PRO A 31 -4.87 -0.08 14.24
CA PRO A 31 -4.64 0.78 13.08
C PRO A 31 -3.39 1.64 13.28
N VAL A 32 -2.53 1.71 12.26
CA VAL A 32 -1.30 2.51 12.29
C VAL A 32 -1.60 3.90 11.70
N PRO A 33 -1.66 4.98 12.51
CA PRO A 33 -1.94 6.31 12.00
C PRO A 33 -0.74 6.88 11.23
N LEU A 34 -1.00 7.77 10.27
CA LEU A 34 0.06 8.42 9.48
C LEU A 34 1.09 9.16 10.36
N ALA A 35 0.68 9.69 11.52
CA ALA A 35 1.59 10.32 12.47
C ALA A 35 2.62 9.33 13.05
N ALA A 36 2.22 8.09 13.34
CA ALA A 36 3.14 7.05 13.82
C ALA A 36 4.14 6.66 12.72
N LEU A 37 3.68 6.49 11.48
CA LEU A 37 4.56 6.22 10.33
C LEU A 37 5.61 7.33 10.13
N LYS A 38 5.22 8.60 10.29
CA LYS A 38 6.14 9.75 10.17
C LYS A 38 7.15 9.85 11.32
N ALA A 39 6.79 9.36 12.51
CA ALA A 39 7.66 9.38 13.68
C ALA A 39 8.69 8.25 13.70
N GLU A 40 8.46 7.18 12.93
CA GLU A 40 9.36 6.03 12.84
C GLU A 40 10.51 6.29 11.86
N ALA A 41 11.72 6.51 12.40
CA ALA A 41 12.91 6.83 11.62
C ALA A 41 13.28 5.72 10.62
N ARG A 42 13.01 4.45 10.94
CA ARG A 42 13.26 3.30 10.05
C ARG A 42 12.39 3.36 8.77
N LEU A 43 11.28 4.09 8.79
CA LEU A 43 10.38 4.28 7.65
C LEU A 43 10.65 5.56 6.86
N SER A 44 11.75 6.28 7.14
CA SER A 44 12.08 7.55 6.46
C SER A 44 12.17 7.46 4.93
N GLN A 45 12.40 6.26 4.38
CA GLN A 45 12.49 6.01 2.94
C GLN A 45 11.20 5.44 2.34
N LEU A 46 10.16 5.19 3.16
CA LEU A 46 8.90 4.64 2.68
C LEU A 46 8.30 5.57 1.64
N ALA A 47 8.00 5.03 0.45
CA ALA A 47 7.53 5.82 -0.68
C ALA A 47 6.24 6.61 -0.36
N LEU A 48 5.40 6.09 0.54
CA LEU A 48 4.20 6.77 1.05
C LEU A 48 4.50 8.15 1.63
N LEU A 49 5.64 8.32 2.32
CA LEU A 49 6.02 9.58 2.96
C LEU A 49 6.68 10.55 1.97
N ARG A 50 7.29 10.02 0.91
CA ARG A 50 8.06 10.81 -0.07
C ARG A 50 7.23 11.21 -1.30
N GLN A 51 6.23 10.41 -1.67
CA GLN A 51 5.43 10.57 -2.89
C GLN A 51 3.93 10.62 -2.54
N SER A 52 3.49 11.75 -2.00
CA SER A 52 2.14 11.91 -1.42
C SER A 52 0.97 11.68 -2.39
N ARG A 53 1.21 11.75 -3.71
CA ARG A 53 0.19 11.55 -4.75
C ARG A 53 0.24 10.16 -5.40
N LEU A 54 1.16 9.30 -4.98
CA LEU A 54 1.26 7.92 -5.48
C LEU A 54 0.34 7.01 -4.65
N SER A 55 -0.74 6.51 -5.25
CA SER A 55 -1.74 5.66 -4.58
C SER A 55 -1.32 4.18 -4.48
N VAL A 56 -0.45 3.71 -5.39
CA VAL A 56 0.10 2.35 -5.39
C VAL A 56 1.61 2.45 -5.42
N LEU A 57 2.24 1.93 -4.38
CA LEU A 57 3.67 2.10 -4.16
C LEU A 57 4.33 0.77 -3.79
N PRO A 58 5.62 0.57 -4.16
CA PRO A 58 6.39 -0.55 -3.65
C PRO A 58 6.71 -0.33 -2.17
N VAL A 59 6.64 -1.40 -1.39
CA VAL A 59 7.06 -1.45 0.01
C VAL A 59 8.16 -2.50 0.11
N ARG A 60 9.30 -2.14 0.72
CA ARG A 60 10.39 -3.08 0.96
C ARG A 60 10.00 -4.06 2.07
N PRO A 61 10.51 -5.31 2.07
CA PRO A 61 10.18 -6.28 3.11
C PRO A 61 10.39 -5.74 4.54
N GLU A 62 11.48 -5.03 4.77
CA GLU A 62 11.81 -4.49 6.09
C GLU A 62 10.83 -3.40 6.53
N GLU A 63 10.36 -2.57 5.59
CA GLU A 63 9.34 -1.55 5.86
C GLU A 63 7.99 -2.19 6.17
N PHE A 64 7.65 -3.29 5.48
CA PHE A 64 6.42 -4.03 5.73
C PHE A 64 6.43 -4.61 7.15
N ASP A 65 7.52 -5.23 7.57
CA ASP A 65 7.66 -5.82 8.91
C ASP A 65 7.54 -4.76 10.01
N ILE A 66 8.14 -3.57 9.82
CA ILE A 66 8.02 -2.46 10.78
C ILE A 66 6.56 -1.98 10.88
N VAL A 67 5.83 -1.89 9.76
CA VAL A 67 4.41 -1.51 9.78
C VAL A 67 3.58 -2.55 10.53
N LEU A 68 3.91 -3.85 10.38
CA LEU A 68 3.26 -4.91 11.16
C LEU A 68 3.57 -4.80 12.65
N GLU A 69 4.82 -4.50 13.03
CA GLU A 69 5.23 -4.25 14.44
C GLU A 69 4.45 -3.09 15.07
N LEU A 70 4.26 -1.99 14.33
CA LEU A 70 3.47 -0.84 14.81
C LEU A 70 1.96 -1.18 14.95
N GLY A 71 1.47 -2.13 14.15
CA GLY A 71 0.07 -2.51 14.07
C GLY A 71 -0.34 -3.71 14.93
N SER A 72 0.61 -4.41 15.56
CA SER A 72 0.38 -5.49 16.54
C SER A 72 0.22 -4.90 17.92
#